data_AF-A0A2Z3H0H3-F1
#
_entry.id   AF-A0A2Z3H0H3-F1
#
_cell.length_a   1.000
_cell.length_b   1.000
_cell.length_c   1.000
_cell.angle_alpha   90.00
_cell.angle_beta   90.00
_cell.angle_gamma   90.00
#
_symmetry.space_group_name_H-M   'P 1'
#
loop_
_entity.id
_entity.type
_entity.pdbx_description
1 polymer ?
#
loop_
_entity_poly.entity_id
_entity_poly.type
_entity_poly.pdbx_seq_one_letter_code
_entity_poly.pdbx_strand_id
1 'polypeptide(L)'
;MVQLRHGSAHPTPAVRRTTQRNQASLPTLVQRHGLDSKTVVKRRRRTTTQDAGMGPTPASAVLTVAKEAIAVAFRLPTLRPLDDCLYALQATIPHLSRLALHRRFQR
;
A
#
# COMPACT_ATOMS: atom_id res chain seq x y z
N MET A 1 7.84 10.37 -5.19
CA MET A 1 7.36 9.12 -4.54
C MET A 1 8.43 8.06 -4.67
N VAL A 2 9.08 7.68 -3.58
CA VAL A 2 10.14 6.65 -3.59
C VAL A 2 9.47 5.30 -3.74
N GLN A 3 9.80 4.59 -4.82
CA GLN A 3 9.35 3.23 -5.03
C GLN A 3 10.15 2.31 -4.11
N LEU A 4 9.62 2.04 -2.92
CA LEU A 4 10.26 1.20 -1.91
C LEU A 4 10.35 -0.24 -2.46
N ARG A 5 11.54 -0.61 -2.96
CA ARG A 5 11.81 -1.94 -3.48
C ARG A 5 12.20 -2.86 -2.32
N HIS A 6 11.62 -4.05 -2.29
CA HIS A 6 12.08 -5.10 -1.38
C HIS A 6 13.54 -5.47 -1.69
N GLY A 7 14.40 -5.57 -0.68
CA GLY A 7 15.85 -5.79 -0.85
C GLY A 7 16.22 -6.99 -1.72
N SER A 8 15.42 -8.07 -1.67
CA SER A 8 15.62 -9.29 -2.47
C SER A 8 14.94 -9.30 -3.85
N ALA A 9 14.30 -8.21 -4.29
CA ALA A 9 13.51 -8.22 -5.53
C ALA A 9 14.41 -8.28 -6.78
N HIS A 10 14.71 -9.46 -7.32
CA HIS A 10 15.66 -9.66 -8.43
C HIS A 10 15.52 -8.68 -9.62
N PRO A 11 14.36 -8.53 -10.30
CA PRO A 11 14.23 -7.57 -11.39
C PRO A 11 14.04 -6.13 -10.87
N THR A 12 15.07 -5.30 -11.04
CA THR A 12 15.04 -3.86 -10.73
C THR A 12 14.11 -3.08 -11.67
N PRO A 13 13.64 -1.88 -11.29
CA PRO A 13 12.86 -1.00 -12.18
C PRO A 13 13.53 -0.75 -13.53
N ALA A 14 14.86 -0.56 -13.54
CA ALA A 14 15.63 -0.38 -14.77
C ALA A 14 15.58 -1.61 -15.68
N VAL A 15 15.84 -2.80 -15.12
CA VAL A 15 15.80 -4.09 -15.86
C VAL A 15 14.41 -4.35 -16.44
N ARG A 16 13.35 -4.05 -15.68
CA ARG A 16 11.98 -4.21 -16.17
C ARG A 16 11.69 -3.30 -17.38
N ARG A 17 12.15 -2.04 -17.36
CA ARG A 17 11.98 -1.10 -18.48
C ARG A 17 12.74 -1.55 -19.71
N THR A 18 13.98 -2.02 -19.52
CA THR A 18 14.79 -2.53 -20.63
C THR A 18 14.18 -3.78 -21.23
N THR A 19 13.70 -4.73 -20.41
CA THR A 19 13.02 -5.94 -20.91
C THR A 19 11.72 -5.63 -21.67
N GLN A 20 10.98 -4.59 -21.26
CA GLN A 20 9.73 -4.19 -21.91
C GLN A 20 9.96 -3.46 -23.25
N ARG A 21 11.00 -2.61 -23.35
CA ARG A 21 11.31 -1.82 -24.56
C ARG A 21 12.16 -2.56 -25.59
N ASN A 22 13.00 -3.48 -25.15
CA ASN A 22 13.97 -4.17 -26.01
C ASN A 22 13.27 -5.30 -26.79
N GLN A 23 13.44 -5.35 -28.12
CA GLN A 23 12.91 -6.38 -29.03
C GLN A 23 13.85 -7.59 -29.22
N ALA A 24 15.00 -7.64 -28.56
CA ALA A 24 15.97 -8.75 -28.66
C ALA A 24 15.34 -10.12 -28.37
N SER A 25 16.00 -11.20 -28.78
CA SER A 25 15.50 -12.55 -28.50
C SER A 25 15.46 -12.83 -26.98
N LEU A 26 14.53 -13.70 -26.56
CA LEU A 26 14.41 -14.13 -25.17
C LEU A 26 15.73 -14.66 -24.57
N PRO A 27 16.51 -15.53 -25.23
CA PRO A 27 17.77 -16.03 -24.67
C PRO A 27 18.79 -14.93 -24.42
N THR A 28 18.88 -13.92 -25.28
CA THR A 28 19.77 -12.76 -25.08
C THR A 28 19.40 -11.97 -23.83
N LEU A 29 18.11 -11.79 -23.55
CA LEU A 29 17.65 -11.08 -22.35
C LEU A 29 17.84 -11.88 -21.07
N VAL A 30 17.66 -13.19 -21.13
CA VAL A 30 17.92 -14.12 -20.02
C VAL A 30 19.39 -14.07 -19.63
N GLN A 31 20.30 -14.20 -20.60
CA GLN A 31 21.74 -14.17 -20.37
C GLN A 31 22.21 -12.81 -19.86
N ARG A 32 21.74 -11.72 -20.46
CA ARG A 32 22.16 -10.35 -20.11
C ARG A 32 21.75 -9.93 -18.70
N HIS A 33 20.60 -10.40 -18.22
CA HIS A 33 20.04 -9.97 -16.94
C HIS A 33 20.08 -11.05 -15.85
N GLY A 34 20.55 -12.27 -16.15
CA GLY A 34 20.56 -13.39 -15.20
C GLY A 34 19.16 -13.73 -14.68
N LEU A 35 18.15 -13.66 -15.55
CA LEU A 35 16.75 -13.86 -15.20
C LEU A 35 16.20 -15.15 -15.80
N ASP A 36 15.27 -15.80 -15.11
CA ASP A 36 14.53 -16.92 -15.67
C ASP A 36 13.71 -16.51 -16.92
N SER A 37 13.66 -17.41 -17.91
CA SER A 37 12.94 -17.20 -19.17
C SER A 37 11.46 -16.85 -18.98
N LYS A 38 10.77 -17.48 -18.01
CA LYS A 38 9.36 -17.20 -17.71
C LYS A 38 9.21 -15.79 -17.14
N THR A 39 10.21 -15.31 -16.39
CA THR A 39 10.23 -13.94 -15.85
C THR A 39 10.33 -12.91 -16.98
N VAL A 40 11.20 -13.15 -17.97
CA VAL A 40 11.35 -12.25 -19.14
C VAL A 40 10.05 -12.19 -19.95
N VAL A 41 9.45 -13.34 -20.25
CA VAL A 41 8.17 -13.43 -20.97
C VAL A 41 7.04 -12.72 -20.20
N LYS A 42 6.91 -13.00 -18.91
CA LYS A 42 5.93 -12.36 -18.03
C LYS A 42 6.10 -10.85 -17.98
N ARG A 43 7.33 -10.35 -17.97
CA ARG A 43 7.64 -8.91 -17.94
C ARG A 43 7.31 -8.21 -19.25
N ARG A 44 7.58 -8.84 -20.40
CA ARG A 44 7.22 -8.29 -21.73
C ARG A 44 5.72 -8.10 -21.91
N ARG A 45 4.92 -9.05 -21.41
CA ARG A 45 3.45 -9.01 -21.52
C ARG A 45 2.78 -8.02 -20.59
N ARG A 46 3.49 -7.45 -19.61
CA ARG A 46 2.91 -6.48 -18.67
C ARG A 46 2.85 -5.10 -19.29
N THR A 47 1.74 -4.40 -19.09
CA THR A 47 1.57 -2.99 -19.50
C THR A 47 2.41 -2.06 -18.62
N THR A 48 2.57 -2.39 -17.34
CA THR A 48 3.20 -1.50 -16.34
C THR A 48 4.50 -2.07 -15.80
N THR A 49 5.52 -1.21 -15.73
CA THR A 49 6.82 -1.52 -15.11
C THR A 49 6.83 -1.36 -13.58
N GLN A 50 5.95 -0.49 -13.08
CA GLN A 50 5.84 -0.13 -11.67
C GLN A 50 5.40 -1.35 -10.83
N ASP A 51 5.89 -1.42 -9.59
CA ASP A 51 5.32 -2.31 -8.58
C ASP A 51 3.88 -1.89 -8.27
N ALA A 52 2.98 -2.87 -8.24
CA ALA A 52 1.63 -2.70 -7.75
C ALA A 52 1.59 -3.19 -6.29
N GLY A 53 0.78 -2.52 -5.46
CA GLY A 53 0.48 -3.03 -4.13
C GLY A 53 -0.03 -4.47 -4.23
N MET A 54 0.59 -5.37 -3.47
CA MET A 54 0.18 -6.77 -3.42
C MET A 54 -0.73 -6.95 -2.21
N GLY A 55 -1.90 -7.57 -2.42
CA GLY A 55 -2.88 -7.82 -1.35
C GLY A 55 -4.06 -6.85 -1.36
N PRO A 56 -5.05 -7.09 -0.48
CA PRO A 56 -6.22 -6.23 -0.36
C PRO A 56 -5.78 -4.83 0.07
N THR A 57 -6.38 -3.80 -0.54
CA THR A 57 -6.26 -2.45 -0.02
C THR A 57 -6.81 -2.46 1.42
N PRO A 58 -6.09 -1.90 2.40
CA PRO A 58 -6.58 -1.87 3.77
C PRO A 58 -7.83 -1.00 3.85
N ALA A 59 -9.00 -1.61 3.72
CA ALA A 59 -10.29 -0.97 3.87
C ALA A 59 -10.65 -0.96 5.37
N SER A 60 -10.63 0.22 5.99
CA SER A 60 -11.26 0.41 7.30
C SER A 60 -12.78 0.40 7.11
N ALA A 61 -13.38 -0.78 7.03
CA ALA A 61 -14.83 -0.94 6.78
C ALA A 61 -15.73 -0.28 7.85
N VAL A 62 -15.17 0.14 8.99
CA VAL A 62 -15.95 0.61 10.15
C VAL A 62 -16.05 2.14 10.23
N LEU A 63 -15.12 2.90 9.65
CA LEU A 63 -15.07 4.35 9.80
C LEU A 63 -15.01 5.04 8.44
N THR A 64 -16.09 5.75 8.09
CA THR A 64 -16.13 6.58 6.88
C THR A 64 -15.15 7.75 7.00
N VAL A 65 -14.70 8.29 5.87
CA VAL A 65 -13.75 9.42 5.83
C VAL A 65 -14.21 10.61 6.67
N ALA A 66 -15.51 10.92 6.65
CA ALA A 66 -16.10 11.98 7.47
C ALA A 66 -15.99 11.70 8.98
N LYS A 67 -16.27 10.47 9.41
CA LYS A 67 -16.17 10.05 10.82
C LYS A 67 -14.72 10.04 11.29
N GLU A 68 -13.78 9.65 10.42
CA GLU A 68 -12.34 9.75 10.69
C GLU A 68 -11.90 11.19 10.91
N ALA A 69 -12.34 12.13 10.06
CA ALA A 69 -12.00 13.53 10.19
C ALA A 69 -12.44 14.11 11.55
N ILE A 70 -13.65 13.76 12.00
CA ILE A 70 -14.16 14.17 13.32
C ILE A 70 -13.29 13.61 14.45
N ALA A 71 -12.95 12.31 14.39
CA ALA A 71 -12.13 11.68 15.42
C ALA A 71 -10.70 12.27 15.49
N VAL A 72 -10.08 12.57 14.33
CA VAL A 72 -8.76 13.20 14.26
C VAL A 72 -8.81 14.65 14.76
N ALA A 73 -9.81 15.42 14.33
CA ALA A 73 -10.00 16.79 14.80
C ALA A 73 -10.23 16.85 16.32
N PHE A 74 -10.93 15.87 16.89
CA PHE A 74 -11.11 15.75 18.33
C PHE A 74 -9.80 15.37 19.07
N ARG A 75 -8.93 14.56 18.46
CA ARG A 75 -7.70 14.08 19.10
C ARG A 75 -6.63 15.15 19.25
N LEU A 76 -6.54 16.08 18.29
CA LEU A 76 -5.52 17.13 18.28
C LEU A 76 -5.54 18.04 19.52
N PRO A 77 -6.70 18.59 19.97
CA PRO A 77 -6.76 19.42 21.17
C PRO A 77 -6.89 18.62 22.47
N THR A 78 -7.36 17.36 22.40
CA THR A 78 -7.73 16.58 23.57
C THR A 78 -6.80 15.37 23.73
N LEU A 79 -5.77 15.51 24.58
CA LEU A 79 -4.90 14.41 25.01
C LEU A 79 -5.56 13.54 26.10
N ARG A 80 -6.85 13.23 25.92
CA ARG A 80 -7.61 12.38 26.85
C ARG A 80 -7.28 10.90 26.64
N PRO A 81 -7.50 10.06 27.66
CA PRO A 81 -7.53 8.60 27.53
C PRO A 81 -8.46 8.15 26.40
N LEU A 82 -8.15 6.98 25.80
CA LEU A 82 -8.92 6.42 24.68
C LEU A 82 -10.41 6.29 24.99
N ASP A 83 -10.74 5.79 26.19
CA ASP A 83 -12.12 5.51 26.60
C ASP A 83 -12.93 6.80 26.81
N ASP A 84 -12.31 7.87 27.28
CA ASP A 84 -12.94 9.20 27.37
C ASP A 84 -13.20 9.79 25.98
N CYS A 85 -12.27 9.60 25.04
CA CYS A 85 -12.48 9.99 23.65
C CYS A 85 -13.63 9.19 23.01
N LEU A 86 -13.75 7.90 23.32
CA LEU A 86 -14.84 7.07 22.83
C LEU A 86 -16.18 7.58 23.35
N TYR A 87 -16.28 7.83 24.66
CA TYR A 87 -17.51 8.33 25.27
C TYR A 87 -17.96 9.67 24.65
N ALA A 88 -17.03 10.62 24.48
CA ALA A 88 -17.33 11.91 23.87
C ALA A 88 -17.75 11.79 22.40
N LEU A 89 -17.11 10.91 21.63
CA LEU A 89 -17.42 10.70 20.21
C LEU A 89 -18.68 9.86 19.99
N GLN A 90 -19.13 9.10 20.97
CA GLN A 90 -20.30 8.22 20.84
C GLN A 90 -21.61 9.02 20.68
N ALA A 91 -21.67 10.25 21.19
CA ALA A 91 -22.77 11.18 20.95
C ALA A 91 -22.94 11.53 19.45
N THR A 92 -21.83 11.61 18.72
CA THR A 92 -21.82 11.96 17.29
C THR A 92 -21.77 10.72 16.38
N ILE A 93 -21.18 9.62 16.88
CA ILE A 93 -20.97 8.38 16.15
C ILE A 93 -21.39 7.20 17.05
N PRO A 94 -22.69 6.85 17.08
CA PRO A 94 -23.24 5.92 18.06
C PRO A 94 -22.68 4.50 17.95
N HIS A 95 -22.28 4.06 16.76
CA HIS A 95 -21.72 2.74 16.48
C HIS A 95 -20.18 2.72 16.39
N LEU A 96 -19.51 3.70 16.99
CA LEU A 96 -18.04 3.73 17.02
C LEU A 96 -17.50 2.62 17.91
N SER A 97 -16.66 1.74 17.35
CA SER A 97 -16.00 0.71 18.15
C SER A 97 -14.67 1.21 18.74
N ARG A 98 -14.39 0.77 19.97
CA ARG A 98 -13.12 1.03 20.67
C ARG A 98 -11.90 0.64 19.83
N LEU A 99 -11.95 -0.51 19.17
CA LEU A 99 -10.87 -1.01 18.32
C LEU A 99 -10.64 -0.11 17.09
N ALA A 100 -11.70 0.36 16.45
CA ALA A 100 -11.58 1.26 15.29
C ALA A 100 -10.95 2.60 15.70
N LEU A 101 -11.37 3.16 16.84
CA LEU A 101 -10.80 4.40 17.37
C LEU A 101 -9.33 4.23 17.77
N HIS A 102 -9.00 3.15 18.48
CA HIS A 102 -7.64 2.83 18.91
C HIS A 102 -6.70 2.68 17.71
N ARG A 103 -7.07 1.86 16.72
CA ARG A 103 -6.27 1.69 15.49
C ARG A 103 -6.09 3.00 14.74
N ARG A 104 -7.06 3.91 14.80
CA ARG A 104 -6.96 5.22 14.14
C ARG A 104 -5.97 6.15 14.83
N PHE A 105 -5.92 6.15 16.16
CA PHE A 105 -4.97 6.99 16.91
C PHE A 105 -3.53 6.46 16.91
N GLN A 106 -3.32 5.20 16.52
CA GLN A 106 -1.99 4.59 16.39
C GLN A 106 -1.33 4.77 15.00
N ARG A 107 -2.07 5.27 14.01
CA ARG A 107 -1.54 5.56 12.67
C ARG A 107 -1.07 7.01 12.59
#